data_AF-A0A9D4ZXZ9-F1
#
_entry.id   AF-A0A9D4ZXZ9-F1
#
_cell.length_a   1.000
_cell.length_b   1.000
_cell.length_c   1.000
_cell.angle_alpha   90.00
_cell.angle_beta   90.00
_cell.angle_gamma   90.00
#
_symmetry.space_group_name_H-M   'P 1'
#
loop_
_entity.id
_entity.type
_entity.pdbx_description
1 polymer ?
#
loop_
_entity_poly.entity_id
_entity_poly.type
_entity_poly.pdbx_seq_one_letter_code
_entity_poly.pdbx_strand_id
1 'polypeptide(L)'
;NFVNRVLSFIAKPAGQGYDSIIPTIPDDVSGDSHDPTKKLASKVAAYLEQYIEAMEKVKLKQGLKIAMSISGEGNAYLQETEFWRLYKQNQSLCSLVMKTAAGVVYLLACLLEPFMPSFSLEVFKQLNLSTEIHLSLSVDKGDVDRLRKPWDLLSAGHKIGTPKPLFRELKDEEVEFYRKKYEGSQANKVLHAEAEAAENVAAQLKKTKVSDGTGKKKSGAKSGAKSSNEAKNKAAAEPDISITSLIFELVS
;
A
#
# COMPACT_ATOMS: atom_id res chain seq x y z
N ASN A 1 4.33 -7.58 -3.62
CA ASN A 1 4.14 -8.63 -4.65
C ASN A 1 4.74 -8.29 -6.03
N PHE A 2 4.34 -7.18 -6.68
CA PHE A 2 4.77 -6.79 -8.04
C PHE A 2 6.29 -6.90 -8.32
N VAL A 3 7.12 -6.22 -7.51
CA VAL A 3 8.58 -6.19 -7.67
C VAL A 3 9.18 -7.60 -7.72
N ASN A 4 8.77 -8.46 -6.78
CA ASN A 4 9.27 -9.84 -6.71
C ASN A 4 8.91 -10.62 -7.98
N ARG A 5 7.69 -10.48 -8.52
CA ARG A 5 7.27 -11.18 -9.75
C ARG A 5 8.12 -10.78 -10.95
N VAL A 6 8.37 -9.48 -11.11
CA VAL A 6 9.18 -8.94 -12.21
C VAL A 6 10.61 -9.46 -12.12
N LEU A 7 11.28 -9.19 -11.00
CA LEU A 7 12.70 -9.53 -10.83
C LEU A 7 12.93 -11.04 -10.85
N SER A 8 12.07 -11.82 -10.19
CA SER A 8 12.19 -13.29 -10.18
C SER A 8 11.97 -13.88 -11.56
N PHE A 9 11.13 -13.29 -12.41
CA PHE A 9 10.95 -13.77 -13.78
C PHE A 9 12.18 -13.47 -14.65
N ILE A 10 12.74 -12.26 -14.54
CA ILE A 10 13.96 -11.88 -15.26
C ILE A 10 15.14 -12.77 -14.84
N ALA A 11 15.26 -13.06 -13.55
CA ALA A 11 16.34 -13.90 -13.01
C ALA A 11 16.25 -15.38 -13.33
N LYS A 12 15.14 -15.86 -13.93
CA LYS A 12 15.06 -17.25 -14.37
C LYS A 12 16.06 -17.52 -15.50
N PRO A 13 16.63 -18.73 -15.58
CA PRO A 13 17.55 -19.11 -16.64
C PRO A 13 16.95 -18.92 -18.05
N ALA A 14 17.83 -18.78 -19.04
CA ALA A 14 17.43 -18.74 -20.44
C ALA A 14 16.54 -19.96 -20.81
N GLY A 15 15.45 -19.70 -21.54
CA GLY A 15 14.41 -20.69 -21.84
C GLY A 15 13.25 -20.75 -20.84
N GLN A 16 13.41 -20.14 -19.66
CA GLN A 16 12.32 -19.93 -18.68
C GLN A 16 12.16 -18.46 -18.27
N GLY A 17 13.14 -17.61 -18.58
CA GLY A 17 13.18 -16.17 -18.39
C GLY A 17 14.33 -15.54 -19.17
N TYR A 18 15.07 -14.63 -18.55
CA TYR A 18 16.07 -13.78 -19.24
C TYR A 18 17.49 -13.86 -18.64
N ASP A 19 17.80 -14.89 -17.86
CA ASP A 19 19.12 -15.13 -17.27
C ASP A 19 19.68 -13.95 -16.47
N SER A 20 18.79 -13.27 -15.71
CA SER A 20 19.11 -12.06 -14.96
C SER A 20 19.54 -10.87 -15.82
N ILE A 21 19.17 -10.85 -17.11
CA ILE A 21 19.48 -9.75 -18.04
C ILE A 21 18.18 -9.02 -18.39
N ILE A 22 18.18 -7.69 -18.32
CA ILE A 22 17.08 -6.86 -18.79
C ILE A 22 16.95 -7.06 -20.32
N PRO A 23 15.79 -7.53 -20.81
CA PRO A 23 15.66 -7.88 -22.22
C PRO A 23 15.76 -6.65 -23.13
N THR A 24 16.35 -6.85 -24.30
CA THR A 24 16.29 -5.89 -25.40
C THR A 24 14.89 -5.90 -26.00
N ILE A 25 14.33 -4.73 -26.28
CA ILE A 25 13.08 -4.60 -27.05
C ILE A 25 13.45 -4.73 -28.53
N PRO A 26 12.95 -5.75 -29.22
CA PRO A 26 13.14 -5.88 -30.67
C PRO A 26 12.45 -4.76 -31.45
N ASP A 27 12.96 -4.41 -32.64
CA ASP A 27 12.45 -3.30 -33.45
C ASP A 27 11.02 -3.50 -33.98
N ASP A 28 10.51 -4.75 -34.00
CA ASP A 28 9.14 -5.09 -34.42
C ASP A 28 8.07 -4.72 -33.39
N VAL A 29 8.47 -4.35 -32.17
CA VAL A 29 7.54 -3.97 -31.10
C VAL A 29 7.95 -2.65 -30.44
N SER A 30 6.96 -1.84 -30.06
CA SER A 30 7.20 -0.57 -29.39
C SER A 30 6.18 -0.34 -28.27
N GLY A 31 6.65 0.23 -27.17
CA GLY A 31 5.78 0.67 -26.07
C GLY A 31 4.75 1.70 -26.52
N ASP A 32 5.07 2.50 -27.54
CA ASP A 32 4.18 3.53 -28.12
C ASP A 32 3.07 2.95 -29.01
N SER A 33 3.17 1.66 -29.39
CA SER A 33 2.22 0.96 -30.27
C SER A 33 1.47 -0.18 -29.58
N HIS A 34 1.94 -0.65 -28.43
CA HIS A 34 1.31 -1.75 -27.68
C HIS A 34 0.32 -1.20 -26.64
N ASP A 35 -0.98 -1.34 -26.90
CA ASP A 35 -2.06 -0.70 -26.13
C ASP A 35 -1.98 -0.89 -24.60
N PRO A 36 -1.75 -2.11 -24.04
CA PRO A 36 -1.62 -2.27 -22.60
C PRO A 36 -0.44 -1.47 -22.01
N THR A 37 0.64 -1.34 -22.78
CA THR A 37 1.86 -0.64 -22.36
C THR A 37 1.66 0.87 -22.38
N LYS A 38 1.00 1.39 -23.42
CA LYS A 38 0.60 2.80 -23.49
C LYS A 38 -0.33 3.18 -22.34
N LYS A 39 -1.34 2.35 -22.08
CA LYS A 39 -2.31 2.57 -21.00
C LYS A 39 -1.62 2.60 -19.64
N LEU A 40 -0.70 1.67 -19.38
CA LEU A 40 0.12 1.69 -18.17
C LEU A 40 0.93 2.99 -18.09
N ALA A 41 1.66 3.35 -19.14
CA ALA A 41 2.49 4.56 -19.16
C ALA A 41 1.69 5.84 -18.91
N SER A 42 0.51 6.00 -19.54
CA SER A 42 -0.36 7.15 -19.30
C SER A 42 -0.84 7.22 -17.85
N LYS A 43 -1.22 6.09 -17.25
CA LYS A 43 -1.63 6.05 -15.84
C LYS A 43 -0.48 6.36 -14.89
N VAL A 44 0.70 5.77 -15.14
CA VAL A 44 1.91 6.02 -14.34
C VAL A 44 2.31 7.49 -14.42
N ALA A 45 2.26 8.10 -15.61
CA ALA A 45 2.51 9.53 -15.80
C ALA A 45 1.52 10.39 -14.99
N ALA A 46 0.22 10.09 -15.06
CA ALA A 46 -0.79 10.82 -14.30
C ALA A 46 -0.62 10.67 -12.78
N TYR A 47 -0.23 9.49 -12.30
CA TYR A 47 0.06 9.28 -10.89
C TYR A 47 1.35 9.97 -10.46
N LEU A 48 2.38 10.02 -11.31
CA LEU A 48 3.61 10.72 -11.03
C LEU A 48 3.37 12.22 -10.83
N GLU A 49 2.56 12.84 -11.70
CA GLU A 49 2.17 14.25 -11.57
C GLU A 49 1.44 14.51 -10.24
N GLN A 50 0.48 13.64 -9.88
CA GLN A 50 -0.23 13.72 -8.60
C GLN A 50 0.69 13.50 -7.39
N TYR A 51 1.67 12.60 -7.51
CA TYR A 51 2.65 12.32 -6.47
C TYR A 51 3.51 13.56 -6.22
N ILE A 52 4.06 14.16 -7.28
CA ILE A 52 4.89 15.36 -7.20
C ILE A 52 4.08 16.50 -6.54
N GLU A 53 2.85 16.75 -7.01
CA GLU A 53 1.98 17.77 -6.43
C GLU A 53 1.70 17.52 -4.94
N ALA A 54 1.46 16.26 -4.55
CA ALA A 54 1.24 15.89 -3.16
C ALA A 54 2.50 16.12 -2.31
N MET A 55 3.68 15.75 -2.81
CA MET A 55 4.95 15.91 -2.12
C MET A 55 5.37 17.38 -1.97
N GLU A 56 5.15 18.21 -3.00
CA GLU A 56 5.36 19.67 -2.93
C GLU A 56 4.48 20.33 -1.86
N LYS A 57 3.26 19.81 -1.67
CA LYS A 57 2.32 20.26 -0.64
C LYS A 57 2.50 19.53 0.70
N VAL A 58 3.57 18.74 0.86
CA VAL A 58 3.92 17.97 2.08
C VAL A 58 2.81 17.01 2.51
N LYS A 59 2.00 16.51 1.57
CA LYS A 59 0.92 15.54 1.80
C LYS A 59 1.45 14.11 1.76
N LEU A 60 2.30 13.76 2.72
CA LEU A 60 3.03 12.47 2.75
C LEU A 60 2.12 11.24 2.65
N LYS A 61 0.99 11.19 3.39
CA LYS A 61 0.04 10.06 3.33
C LYS A 61 -0.58 9.90 1.93
N GLN A 62 -0.83 11.01 1.24
CA GLN A 62 -1.35 10.98 -0.13
C GLN A 62 -0.28 10.54 -1.12
N GLY A 63 0.95 11.08 -1.01
CA GLY A 63 2.09 10.65 -1.84
C GLY A 63 2.34 9.14 -1.73
N LEU A 64 2.35 8.59 -0.51
CA LEU A 64 2.50 7.15 -0.30
C LEU A 64 1.37 6.34 -0.96
N LYS A 65 0.11 6.76 -0.80
CA LYS A 65 -1.05 6.09 -1.44
C LYS A 65 -0.92 6.07 -2.97
N ILE A 66 -0.49 7.18 -3.57
CA ILE A 66 -0.30 7.29 -5.01
C ILE A 66 0.82 6.36 -5.49
N ALA A 67 1.96 6.33 -4.77
CA ALA A 67 3.04 5.39 -5.06
C ALA A 67 2.56 3.92 -4.98
N MET A 68 1.69 3.60 -4.02
CA MET A 68 1.06 2.27 -3.93
C MET A 68 0.14 1.98 -5.12
N SER A 69 -0.63 2.97 -5.61
CA SER A 69 -1.46 2.81 -6.81
C SER A 69 -0.64 2.47 -8.05
N ILE A 70 0.57 3.05 -8.21
CA ILE A 70 1.48 2.70 -9.32
C ILE A 70 1.89 1.22 -9.27
N SER A 71 2.19 0.68 -8.07
CA SER A 71 2.47 -0.74 -7.88
C SER A 71 1.25 -1.62 -8.24
N GLY A 72 0.05 -1.19 -7.87
CA GLY A 72 -1.20 -1.84 -8.26
C GLY A 72 -1.39 -1.92 -9.79
N GLU A 73 -1.16 -0.81 -10.49
CA GLU A 73 -1.22 -0.77 -11.96
C GLU A 73 -0.17 -1.66 -12.63
N GLY A 74 1.06 -1.71 -12.08
CA GLY A 74 2.09 -2.63 -12.55
C GLY A 74 1.67 -4.11 -12.43
N ASN A 75 1.06 -4.47 -11.30
CA ASN A 75 0.49 -5.80 -11.10
C ASN A 75 -0.65 -6.12 -12.09
N ALA A 76 -1.57 -5.18 -12.28
CA ALA A 76 -2.67 -5.32 -13.23
C ALA A 76 -2.16 -5.49 -14.66
N TYR A 77 -1.13 -4.73 -15.05
CA TYR A 77 -0.49 -4.82 -16.35
C TYR A 77 0.14 -6.20 -16.61
N LEU A 78 0.87 -6.76 -15.64
CA LEU A 78 1.40 -8.13 -15.76
C LEU A 78 0.27 -9.16 -15.92
N GLN A 79 -0.86 -8.95 -15.26
CA GLN A 79 -2.00 -9.85 -15.36
C GLN A 79 -2.72 -9.72 -16.72
N GLU A 80 -2.99 -8.50 -17.18
CA GLU A 80 -3.66 -8.19 -18.44
C GLU A 80 -2.86 -8.68 -19.65
N THR A 81 -1.52 -8.58 -19.58
CA THR A 81 -0.62 -9.05 -20.65
C THR A 81 -0.38 -10.56 -20.63
N GLU A 82 -0.78 -11.26 -19.58
CA GLU A 82 -0.48 -12.69 -19.38
C GLU A 82 0.98 -13.03 -19.71
N PHE A 83 1.95 -12.26 -19.17
CA PHE A 83 3.36 -12.31 -19.61
C PHE A 83 3.98 -13.71 -19.65
N TRP A 84 3.53 -14.63 -18.79
CA TRP A 84 3.96 -16.03 -18.75
C TRP A 84 3.52 -16.84 -19.99
N ARG A 85 2.38 -16.50 -20.61
CA ARG A 85 1.94 -17.05 -21.89
C ARG A 85 2.68 -16.37 -23.04
N LEU A 86 2.81 -15.03 -22.99
CA LEU A 86 3.54 -14.28 -24.01
C LEU A 86 4.97 -14.79 -24.17
N TYR A 87 5.68 -15.10 -23.08
CA TYR A 87 7.04 -15.64 -23.17
C TYR A 87 7.16 -16.90 -24.05
N LYS A 88 6.11 -17.72 -24.12
CA LYS A 88 6.08 -18.94 -24.94
C LYS A 88 5.60 -18.70 -26.37
N GLN A 89 4.78 -17.67 -26.58
CA GLN A 89 4.08 -17.42 -27.85
C GLN A 89 4.72 -16.30 -28.68
N ASN A 90 5.11 -15.21 -28.02
CA ASN A 90 5.71 -14.03 -28.62
C ASN A 90 6.73 -13.42 -27.65
N GLN A 91 7.99 -13.83 -27.82
CA GLN A 91 9.10 -13.34 -26.99
C GLN A 91 9.36 -11.84 -27.18
N SER A 92 9.17 -11.28 -28.38
CA SER A 92 9.34 -9.84 -28.62
C SER A 92 8.43 -9.00 -27.72
N LEU A 93 7.12 -9.32 -27.71
CA LEU A 93 6.17 -8.64 -26.83
C LEU A 93 6.46 -8.90 -25.35
N CYS A 94 6.88 -10.10 -24.99
CA CYS A 94 7.26 -10.39 -23.60
C CYS A 94 8.47 -9.54 -23.15
N SER A 95 9.46 -9.34 -24.02
CA SER A 95 10.62 -8.48 -23.76
C SER A 95 10.19 -7.04 -23.49
N LEU A 96 9.28 -6.49 -24.31
CA LEU A 96 8.69 -5.17 -24.08
C LEU A 96 7.97 -5.10 -22.73
N VAL A 97 7.13 -6.09 -22.42
CA VAL A 97 6.38 -6.14 -21.16
C VAL A 97 7.30 -6.19 -19.95
N MET A 98 8.32 -7.04 -19.99
CA MET A 98 9.23 -7.23 -18.87
C MET A 98 10.18 -6.05 -18.68
N LYS A 99 10.67 -5.44 -19.77
CA LYS A 99 11.47 -4.21 -19.68
C LYS A 99 10.65 -3.05 -19.13
N THR A 100 9.40 -2.89 -19.59
CA THR A 100 8.45 -1.90 -19.05
C THR A 100 8.23 -2.11 -17.56
N ALA A 101 7.91 -3.35 -17.14
CA ALA A 101 7.65 -3.67 -15.75
C ALA A 101 8.88 -3.44 -14.86
N ALA A 102 10.08 -3.78 -15.33
CA ALA A 102 11.34 -3.51 -14.63
C ALA A 102 11.58 -1.99 -14.46
N GLY A 103 11.27 -1.19 -15.47
CA GLY A 103 11.31 0.27 -15.36
C GLY A 103 10.33 0.82 -14.31
N VAL A 104 9.12 0.27 -14.23
CA VAL A 104 8.16 0.64 -13.15
C VAL A 104 8.69 0.22 -11.78
N VAL A 105 9.37 -0.91 -11.65
CA VAL A 105 10.05 -1.31 -10.40
C VAL A 105 11.10 -0.29 -9.99
N TYR A 106 11.94 0.16 -10.94
CA TYR A 106 12.94 1.20 -10.69
C TYR A 106 12.28 2.51 -10.25
N LEU A 107 11.23 2.96 -10.95
CA LEU A 107 10.46 4.14 -10.59
C LEU A 107 9.88 4.05 -9.17
N LEU A 108 9.29 2.90 -8.81
CA LEU A 108 8.75 2.69 -7.47
C LEU A 108 9.81 2.79 -6.37
N ALA A 109 11.02 2.29 -6.62
CA ALA A 109 12.12 2.45 -5.68
C ALA A 109 12.47 3.92 -5.46
N CYS A 110 12.51 4.74 -6.51
CA CYS A 110 12.73 6.19 -6.40
C CYS A 110 11.58 6.88 -5.62
N LEU A 111 10.31 6.57 -5.95
CA LEU A 111 9.15 7.21 -5.31
C LEU A 111 8.97 6.83 -3.83
N LEU A 112 9.41 5.62 -3.44
CA LEU A 112 9.27 5.13 -2.08
C LEU A 112 10.47 5.45 -1.19
N GLU A 113 11.57 5.96 -1.75
CA GLU A 113 12.76 6.33 -1.00
C GLU A 113 12.49 7.28 0.18
N PRO A 114 11.73 8.38 0.05
CA PRO A 114 11.44 9.27 1.19
C PRO A 114 10.58 8.63 2.29
N PHE A 115 9.97 7.47 2.04
CA PHE A 115 9.12 6.76 3.00
C PHE A 115 9.80 5.52 3.60
N MET A 116 10.52 4.77 2.76
CA MET A 116 11.13 3.48 3.08
C MET A 116 12.51 3.38 2.42
N PRO A 117 13.53 4.11 2.90
CA PRO A 117 14.85 4.14 2.27
C PRO A 117 15.52 2.76 2.22
N SER A 118 15.33 1.92 3.26
CA SER A 118 15.84 0.55 3.29
C SER A 118 15.24 -0.34 2.20
N PHE A 119 13.95 -0.13 1.86
CA PHE A 119 13.30 -0.84 0.76
C PHE A 119 13.91 -0.43 -0.57
N SER A 120 14.03 0.87 -0.84
CA SER A 120 14.60 1.39 -2.08
C SER A 120 16.03 0.92 -2.29
N LEU A 121 16.86 0.94 -1.24
CA LEU A 121 18.22 0.43 -1.27
C LEU A 121 18.27 -1.07 -1.64
N GLU A 122 17.41 -1.89 -1.06
CA GLU A 122 17.35 -3.32 -1.38
C GLU A 122 16.87 -3.55 -2.82
N VAL A 123 15.91 -2.77 -3.32
CA VAL A 123 15.48 -2.85 -4.73
C VAL A 123 16.62 -2.44 -5.67
N PHE A 124 17.33 -1.34 -5.41
CA PHE A 124 18.47 -0.93 -6.24
C PHE A 124 19.59 -1.97 -6.24
N LYS A 125 19.85 -2.60 -5.09
CA LYS A 125 20.79 -3.71 -4.99
C LYS A 125 20.34 -4.92 -5.81
N GLN A 126 19.06 -5.27 -5.78
CA GLN A 126 18.52 -6.36 -6.61
C GLN A 126 18.51 -6.00 -8.10
N LEU A 127 18.35 -4.73 -8.45
CA LEU A 127 18.53 -4.22 -9.81
C LEU A 127 20.02 -4.06 -10.18
N ASN A 128 20.96 -4.22 -9.24
CA ASN A 128 22.39 -3.98 -9.43
C ASN A 128 22.69 -2.59 -10.01
N LEU A 129 22.03 -1.56 -9.46
CA LEU A 129 22.25 -0.16 -9.79
C LEU A 129 23.06 0.50 -8.68
N SER A 130 23.94 1.44 -9.05
CA SER A 130 24.61 2.27 -8.05
C SER A 130 23.59 3.14 -7.35
N THR A 131 23.64 3.18 -6.02
CA THR A 131 22.78 4.05 -5.21
C THR A 131 22.97 5.53 -5.55
N GLU A 132 24.10 5.92 -6.14
CA GLU A 132 24.36 7.31 -6.53
C GLU A 132 23.55 7.77 -7.75
N ILE A 133 22.95 6.84 -8.51
CA ILE A 133 22.00 7.16 -9.59
C ILE A 133 20.63 7.36 -8.95
N HIS A 134 20.48 8.42 -8.17
CA HIS A 134 19.15 8.87 -7.75
C HIS A 134 18.54 9.60 -8.93
N LEU A 135 17.42 9.08 -9.43
CA LEU A 135 16.60 9.84 -10.33
C LEU A 135 16.17 11.11 -9.61
N SER A 136 16.69 12.26 -10.03
CA SER A 136 16.34 13.51 -9.40
C SER A 136 14.92 13.87 -9.84
N LEU A 137 13.96 13.73 -8.93
CA LEU A 137 12.60 14.25 -9.13
C LEU A 137 12.56 15.78 -9.06
N SER A 138 13.72 16.45 -8.94
CA SER A 138 13.83 17.89 -9.11
C SER A 138 13.34 18.25 -10.50
N VAL A 139 12.41 19.20 -10.54
CA VAL A 139 11.54 19.62 -11.65
C VAL A 139 12.32 20.26 -12.82
N ASP A 140 13.40 19.66 -13.29
CA ASP A 140 13.88 19.94 -14.64
C ASP A 140 13.11 19.03 -15.57
N LYS A 141 12.24 19.63 -16.40
CA LYS A 141 11.18 18.95 -17.16
C LYS A 141 11.66 17.75 -17.99
N GLY A 142 12.95 17.72 -18.35
CA GLY A 142 13.57 16.64 -19.10
C GLY A 142 13.58 15.28 -18.39
N ASP A 143 13.69 15.23 -17.07
CA ASP A 143 13.73 13.95 -16.33
C ASP A 143 12.32 13.36 -16.14
N VAL A 144 11.30 14.21 -16.02
CA VAL A 144 9.89 13.79 -15.92
C VAL A 144 9.40 13.17 -17.23
N ASP A 145 9.83 13.70 -18.39
CA ASP A 145 9.44 13.13 -19.68
C ASP A 145 10.03 11.72 -19.91
N ARG A 146 11.23 11.44 -19.39
CA ARG A 146 11.81 10.08 -19.40
C ARG A 146 10.99 9.10 -18.56
N LEU A 147 10.41 9.58 -17.45
CA LEU A 147 9.56 8.77 -16.59
C LEU A 147 8.22 8.38 -17.21
N ARG A 148 7.77 9.12 -18.24
CA ARG A 148 6.56 8.79 -19.00
C ARG A 148 6.74 7.56 -19.89
N LYS A 149 7.97 7.09 -20.10
CA LYS A 149 8.30 5.88 -20.88
C LYS A 149 9.01 4.86 -19.98
N PRO A 150 8.28 4.06 -19.18
CA PRO A 150 8.90 3.12 -18.26
C PRO A 150 9.84 2.13 -18.94
N TRP A 151 9.61 1.77 -20.20
CA TRP A 151 10.48 0.88 -20.97
C TRP A 151 11.85 1.46 -21.34
N ASP A 152 12.08 2.76 -21.15
CA ASP A 152 13.35 3.43 -21.43
C ASP A 152 14.17 3.72 -20.15
N LEU A 153 13.62 3.43 -18.96
CA LEU A 153 14.26 3.74 -17.67
C LEU A 153 15.44 2.81 -17.33
N LEU A 154 15.44 1.59 -17.84
CA LEU A 154 16.52 0.62 -17.66
C LEU A 154 17.14 0.27 -19.00
N SER A 155 18.46 0.29 -19.06
CA SER A 155 19.21 -0.09 -20.27
C SER A 155 19.02 -1.58 -20.58
N ALA A 156 18.79 -1.89 -21.85
CA ALA A 156 18.78 -3.27 -22.33
C ALA A 156 20.16 -3.91 -22.13
N GLY A 157 20.20 -5.22 -21.87
CA GLY A 157 21.44 -5.95 -21.60
C GLY A 157 22.01 -5.76 -20.19
N HIS A 158 21.42 -4.88 -19.38
CA HIS A 158 21.81 -4.68 -17.98
C HIS A 158 21.60 -5.96 -17.16
N LYS A 159 22.59 -6.35 -16.36
CA LYS A 159 22.50 -7.54 -15.51
C LYS A 159 22.02 -7.17 -14.11
N ILE A 160 20.87 -7.72 -13.73
CA ILE A 160 20.31 -7.56 -12.38
C ILE A 160 21.04 -8.44 -11.37
N GLY A 161 20.92 -8.08 -10.09
CA GLY A 161 21.39 -8.87 -8.96
C GLY A 161 20.46 -10.05 -8.66
N THR A 162 20.60 -10.63 -7.46
CA THR A 162 19.77 -11.76 -7.03
C THR A 162 18.46 -11.27 -6.43
N PRO A 163 17.29 -11.60 -7.01
CA PRO A 163 16.01 -11.22 -6.44
C PRO A 163 15.78 -11.90 -5.10
N LYS A 164 15.23 -11.17 -4.13
CA LYS A 164 14.84 -11.67 -2.81
C LYS A 164 13.53 -11.03 -2.39
N PRO A 165 12.67 -11.76 -1.64
CA PRO A 165 11.46 -11.16 -1.09
C PRO A 165 11.78 -9.93 -0.25
N LEU A 166 11.23 -8.78 -0.65
CA LEU A 166 11.49 -7.49 0.00
C LEU A 166 10.76 -7.33 1.33
N PHE A 167 9.64 -8.02 1.50
CA PHE A 167 8.84 -7.99 2.72
C PHE A 167 8.58 -9.40 3.22
N ARG A 168 8.52 -9.53 4.55
CA ARG A 168 8.06 -10.71 5.24
C ARG A 168 6.68 -10.42 5.82
N GLU A 169 5.79 -11.39 5.68
CA GLU A 169 4.51 -11.34 6.37
C GLU A 169 4.70 -11.37 7.88
N LEU A 170 3.97 -10.50 8.57
CA LEU A 170 3.88 -10.52 10.03
C LEU A 170 2.78 -11.51 10.40
N LYS A 171 3.16 -12.59 11.09
CA LYS A 171 2.18 -13.59 11.50
C LYS A 171 1.33 -13.08 12.66
N ASP A 172 0.10 -13.55 12.76
CA ASP A 172 -0.82 -13.17 13.84
C ASP A 172 -0.21 -13.43 15.23
N GLU A 173 0.58 -14.51 15.39
CA GLU A 173 1.24 -14.79 16.66
C GLU A 173 2.30 -13.74 17.01
N GLU A 174 3.03 -13.22 16.02
CA GLU A 174 4.00 -12.15 16.23
C GLU A 174 3.31 -10.83 16.54
N VAL A 175 2.22 -10.53 15.84
CA VAL A 175 1.39 -9.34 16.10
C VAL A 175 0.86 -9.37 17.53
N GLU A 176 0.31 -10.50 17.96
CA GLU A 176 -0.22 -10.67 19.32
C GLU A 176 0.89 -10.66 20.37
N PHE A 177 2.04 -11.26 20.07
CA PHE A 177 3.22 -11.20 20.93
C PHE A 177 3.68 -9.75 21.15
N TYR A 178 3.80 -8.95 20.08
CA TYR A 178 4.19 -7.55 20.19
C TYR A 178 3.11 -6.69 20.84
N ARG A 179 1.83 -6.97 20.58
CA ARG A 179 0.71 -6.33 21.27
C ARG A 179 0.84 -6.52 22.78
N LYS A 180 0.96 -7.76 23.26
CA LYS A 180 1.13 -8.07 24.69
C LYS A 180 2.41 -7.49 25.28
N LYS A 181 3.50 -7.51 24.52
CA LYS A 181 4.80 -7.00 24.99
C LYS A 181 4.79 -5.48 25.19
N TYR A 182 3.99 -4.74 24.42
CA TYR A 182 3.99 -3.28 24.38
C TYR A 182 2.64 -2.62 24.75
N GLU A 183 1.65 -3.36 25.24
CA GLU A 183 0.35 -2.80 25.69
C GLU A 183 0.47 -1.84 26.88
N GLY A 184 1.58 -1.86 27.61
CA GLY A 184 1.89 -0.95 28.71
C GLY A 184 0.91 -1.07 29.89
N SER A 185 0.88 -0.06 30.77
CA SER A 185 -0.01 -0.04 31.95
C SER A 185 -1.51 0.15 31.63
N GLN A 186 -1.90 0.14 30.35
CA GLN A 186 -3.29 0.32 29.94
C GLN A 186 -4.14 -0.90 30.31
N ALA A 187 -3.57 -2.10 30.29
CA ALA A 187 -4.21 -3.29 30.85
C ALA A 187 -4.49 -3.13 32.36
N ASN A 188 -3.55 -2.56 33.13
CA ASN A 188 -3.76 -2.27 34.56
C ASN A 188 -4.82 -1.19 34.80
N LYS A 189 -4.94 -0.19 33.92
CA LYS A 189 -5.98 0.85 34.02
C LYS A 189 -7.36 0.32 33.65
N VAL A 190 -7.48 -0.55 32.65
CA VAL A 190 -8.75 -1.20 32.28
C VAL A 190 -9.16 -2.18 33.37
N LEU A 191 -8.25 -3.00 33.90
CA LEU A 191 -8.53 -3.88 35.04
C LEU A 191 -8.92 -3.11 36.31
N HIS A 192 -8.27 -1.99 36.61
CA HIS A 192 -8.68 -1.13 37.74
C HIS A 192 -10.01 -0.43 37.50
N ALA A 193 -10.28 0.05 36.27
CA ALA A 193 -11.54 0.70 35.93
C ALA A 193 -12.72 -0.29 35.91
N GLU A 194 -12.50 -1.53 35.46
CA GLU A 194 -13.48 -2.62 35.52
C GLU A 194 -13.72 -3.09 36.96
N ALA A 195 -12.68 -3.13 37.80
CA ALA A 195 -12.81 -3.42 39.23
C ALA A 195 -13.57 -2.32 39.98
N GLU A 196 -13.28 -1.04 39.73
CA GLU A 196 -14.02 0.10 40.30
C GLU A 196 -15.47 0.14 39.80
N ALA A 197 -15.72 -0.18 38.53
CA ALA A 197 -17.08 -0.28 38.01
C ALA A 197 -17.87 -1.42 38.67
N ALA A 198 -17.26 -2.59 38.86
CA ALA A 198 -17.87 -3.73 39.54
C ALA A 198 -18.18 -3.43 41.03
N GLU A 199 -17.30 -2.72 41.72
CA GLU A 199 -17.50 -2.32 43.12
C GLU A 199 -18.62 -1.29 43.26
N ASN A 200 -18.70 -0.32 42.34
CA ASN A 200 -19.79 0.66 42.29
C ASN A 200 -21.15 0.03 41.96
N VAL A 201 -21.19 -0.94 41.05
CA VAL A 201 -22.42 -1.70 40.73
C VAL A 201 -22.87 -2.54 41.94
N ALA A 202 -21.93 -3.18 42.65
CA ALA A 202 -22.23 -3.93 43.87
C ALA A 202 -22.72 -3.02 45.02
N ALA A 203 -22.19 -1.80 45.14
CA ALA A 203 -22.64 -0.81 46.13
C ALA A 203 -24.05 -0.26 45.82
N GLN A 204 -24.41 -0.08 44.54
CA GLN A 204 -25.75 0.34 44.13
C GLN A 204 -26.82 -0.74 44.38
N LEU A 205 -26.48 -2.03 44.17
CA LEU A 205 -27.36 -3.17 44.44
C LEU A 205 -27.65 -3.37 45.93
N LYS A 206 -26.74 -2.99 46.83
CA LYS A 206 -26.96 -3.02 48.28
C LYS A 206 -27.89 -1.90 48.77
N LYS A 207 -27.92 -0.74 48.09
CA LYS A 207 -28.81 0.38 48.41
C LYS A 207 -30.26 0.16 47.97
N THR A 208 -30.54 -0.81 47.11
CA THR A 208 -31.88 -1.07 46.55
C THR A 208 -32.69 -2.16 47.26
N LYS A 209 -32.18 -2.76 48.35
CA LYS A 209 -32.89 -3.78 49.14
C LYS A 209 -33.18 -3.35 50.59
N VAL A 210 -33.96 -2.27 50.76
CA VAL A 210 -34.83 -1.95 51.92
C VAL A 210 -35.85 -0.96 51.33
N SER A 211 -37.17 -1.14 51.30
CA SER A 211 -38.12 -1.55 52.33
C SER A 211 -39.39 -2.20 51.75
N ASP A 212 -39.95 -3.15 52.51
CA ASP A 212 -41.32 -3.68 52.42
C ASP A 212 -42.40 -2.60 52.63
N GLY A 213 -43.61 -2.83 52.05
CA GLY A 213 -44.87 -2.46 52.71
C GLY A 213 -45.87 -1.50 52.02
N THR A 214 -46.89 -2.11 51.38
CA THR A 214 -48.32 -1.71 51.35
C THR A 214 -48.84 -0.43 50.64
N GLY A 215 -49.80 -0.62 49.70
CA GLY A 215 -51.01 0.23 49.62
C GLY A 215 -51.43 0.90 48.29
N LYS A 216 -52.31 0.24 47.53
CA LYS A 216 -53.55 0.75 46.85
C LYS A 216 -53.50 1.82 45.71
N LYS A 217 -53.87 1.36 44.49
CA LYS A 217 -54.71 1.95 43.40
C LYS A 217 -54.92 3.49 43.34
N LYS A 218 -54.58 4.12 42.20
CA LYS A 218 -55.53 4.65 41.17
C LYS A 218 -54.86 5.36 39.97
N SER A 219 -55.60 5.30 38.87
CA SER A 219 -55.54 5.96 37.55
C SER A 219 -55.28 7.47 37.54
N GLY A 220 -54.67 7.99 36.45
CA GLY A 220 -54.78 9.41 36.07
C GLY A 220 -53.92 9.77 34.87
N ALA A 221 -54.56 10.21 33.78
CA ALA A 221 -53.96 10.71 32.56
C ALA A 221 -53.53 12.19 32.65
N LYS A 222 -52.79 12.61 31.62
CA LYS A 222 -52.62 13.97 31.06
C LYS A 222 -51.46 14.89 31.53
N SER A 223 -50.54 15.04 30.57
CA SER A 223 -50.16 16.28 29.86
C SER A 223 -49.20 17.32 30.46
N GLY A 224 -48.16 17.61 29.65
CA GLY A 224 -47.49 18.91 29.48
C GLY A 224 -46.21 19.09 30.30
N ALA A 225 -45.10 19.65 29.81
CA ALA A 225 -44.73 20.15 28.50
C ALA A 225 -43.19 20.39 28.47
N LYS A 226 -42.63 20.43 27.24
CA LYS A 226 -41.38 21.10 26.81
C LYS A 226 -40.03 20.65 27.39
N SER A 227 -39.17 20.10 26.53
CA SER A 227 -38.06 20.90 25.95
C SER A 227 -37.47 20.22 24.72
N SER A 228 -37.01 21.06 23.79
CA SER A 228 -36.42 20.82 22.48
C SER A 228 -35.22 19.87 22.48
N ASN A 229 -35.19 18.95 21.51
CA ASN A 229 -33.96 18.25 21.14
C ASN A 229 -33.61 18.60 19.68
N GLU A 230 -32.54 19.38 19.51
CA GLU A 230 -31.90 19.64 18.23
C GLU A 230 -31.37 18.34 17.65
N ALA A 231 -31.93 17.95 16.51
CA ALA A 231 -31.31 16.99 15.61
C ALA A 231 -30.18 17.71 14.84
N LYS A 232 -28.93 17.37 15.10
CA LYS A 232 -27.82 17.56 14.14
C LYS A 232 -27.29 16.20 13.72
N ASN A 233 -27.48 15.93 12.44
CA ASN A 233 -27.11 14.71 11.73
C ASN A 233 -25.60 14.41 11.86
N LYS A 234 -25.34 13.13 12.14
CA LYS A 234 -24.07 12.42 11.92
C LYS A 234 -23.60 12.65 10.47
N ALA A 235 -22.49 13.35 10.30
CA ALA A 235 -21.64 13.15 9.13
C ALA A 235 -20.80 11.88 9.40
N ALA A 236 -20.88 10.93 8.48
CA ALA A 236 -20.12 9.70 8.51
C ALA A 236 -18.61 10.01 8.49
N ALA A 237 -17.90 9.58 9.53
CA ALA A 237 -16.45 9.54 9.51
C ALA A 237 -16.02 8.42 8.55
N GLU A 238 -15.35 8.81 7.46
CA GLU A 238 -14.66 7.86 6.59
C GLU A 238 -13.61 7.07 7.40
N PRO A 239 -13.41 5.77 7.13
CA PRO A 239 -12.46 4.98 7.90
C PRO A 239 -11.04 5.47 7.61
N ASP A 240 -10.37 5.90 8.68
CA ASP A 240 -8.99 6.36 8.64
C ASP A 240 -8.07 5.19 8.30
N ILE A 241 -7.70 5.08 7.02
CA ILE A 241 -6.80 4.03 6.53
C ILE A 241 -5.44 4.23 7.21
N SER A 242 -5.13 3.35 8.17
CA SER A 242 -3.84 3.29 8.88
C SER A 242 -2.71 2.91 7.92
N ILE A 243 -1.52 3.46 8.13
CA ILE A 243 -0.28 3.13 7.39
C ILE A 243 -0.03 1.61 7.37
N THR A 244 -0.45 0.90 8.42
CA THR A 244 -0.38 -0.57 8.49
C THR A 244 -1.15 -1.26 7.36
N SER A 245 -2.28 -0.69 6.93
CA SER A 245 -3.11 -1.24 5.85
C SER A 245 -2.44 -1.07 4.48
N LEU A 246 -1.70 0.02 4.29
CA LEU A 246 -0.91 0.28 3.07
C LEU A 246 0.31 -0.63 2.97
N ILE A 247 0.93 -0.96 4.10
CA ILE A 247 2.03 -1.93 4.16
C ILE A 247 1.52 -3.35 3.93
N PHE A 248 0.29 -3.68 4.35
CA PHE A 248 -0.29 -5.01 4.12
C PHE A 248 -0.49 -5.31 2.61
N GLU A 249 -0.86 -4.30 1.81
CA GLU A 249 -0.92 -4.41 0.34
C GLU A 249 0.45 -4.59 -0.34
N LEU A 250 1.56 -4.21 0.30
CA LEU A 250 2.90 -4.49 -0.21
C LEU A 250 3.27 -5.98 -0.12
N VAL A 251 2.71 -6.67 0.89
CA VAL A 251 3.05 -8.06 1.23
C VAL A 251 2.11 -9.07 0.55
N SER A 252 0.83 -8.75 0.40
CA SER A 252 -0.16 -9.58 -0.32
C SER A 252 0.01 -9.47 -1.86
#